data_AF-A0A525D825-F1
#
_entry.id   AF-A0A525D825-F1
#
_cell.length_a   1.000
_cell.length_b   1.000
_cell.length_c   1.000
_cell.angle_alpha   90.00
_cell.angle_beta   90.00
_cell.angle_gamma   90.00
#
_symmetry.space_group_name_H-M   'P 1'
#
loop_
_entity.id
_entity.type
_entity.pdbx_description
1 polymer ?
#
loop_
_entity_poly.entity_id
_entity_poly.type
_entity_poly.pdbx_seq_one_letter_code
_entity_poly.pdbx_strand_id
1 'polypeptide(L)'
;MKKSIVNLIVVISCLLVSGCLEKNADLAVTPVPPPPVQETEITFQEKAITFLDKAGTDLEPELQVGVELAQMVKHNLVPVEPYINLNPSDLDLEHPATLDLFSLQNMVILEVAASPDNIFAHRMLTESRDTIGRFDIRDDRIAYLVRDPEPEEAAMMKEDILTVLSKKNRSKIPLKHKKDFRNIVRAFQDANGLKPDGLFGKNTATAMASQMSVVDIKAVTSKIVYPKQPRTRIFLVPQALLNSEPEKFYRGFASLEAVQMNALGPEGFANLAKKGQSFGAFVFFLDRVDPHRPITIGLSEYKKRSDGPMGEKWHSVPGKWPVVVETFRVNQFPKTTLANLYLNVFIHDDKKARCVATHQIQ
;
A
#
# COMPACT_ATOMS: atom_id res chain seq x y z
N MET A 1 -28.53 -8.60 -14.63
CA MET A 1 -27.62 -9.02 -15.73
C MET A 1 -26.34 -8.20 -15.79
N LYS A 2 -26.38 -6.85 -15.86
CA LYS A 2 -25.16 -6.01 -15.89
C LYS A 2 -24.16 -6.26 -14.74
N LYS A 3 -24.65 -6.50 -13.51
CA LYS A 3 -23.82 -6.89 -12.35
C LYS A 3 -23.00 -8.19 -12.53
N SER A 4 -23.49 -9.17 -13.31
CA SER A 4 -22.76 -10.43 -13.55
C SER A 4 -21.65 -10.30 -14.60
N ILE A 5 -21.68 -9.26 -15.43
CA ILE A 5 -20.75 -9.05 -16.54
C ILE A 5 -19.47 -8.35 -16.04
N VAL A 6 -19.60 -7.45 -15.07
CA VAL A 6 -18.46 -6.78 -14.43
C VAL A 6 -17.58 -7.79 -13.68
N ASN A 7 -18.19 -8.74 -12.95
CA ASN A 7 -17.46 -9.86 -12.34
C ASN A 7 -16.79 -10.76 -13.39
N LEU A 8 -17.38 -10.93 -14.58
CA LEU A 8 -16.78 -11.70 -15.65
C LEU A 8 -15.57 -10.99 -16.26
N ILE A 9 -15.57 -9.65 -16.34
CA ILE A 9 -14.42 -8.85 -16.80
C ILE A 9 -13.28 -8.94 -15.80
N VAL A 10 -13.53 -8.76 -14.50
CA VAL A 10 -12.49 -8.92 -13.47
C VAL A 10 -11.93 -10.35 -13.50
N VAL A 11 -12.78 -11.38 -13.63
CA VAL A 11 -12.33 -12.77 -13.73
C VAL A 11 -11.55 -13.05 -15.02
N ILE A 12 -12.00 -12.55 -16.18
CA ILE A 12 -11.30 -12.73 -17.45
C ILE A 12 -9.99 -11.94 -17.47
N SER A 13 -9.97 -10.70 -16.99
CA SER A 13 -8.77 -9.88 -16.85
C SER A 13 -7.79 -10.51 -15.84
N CYS A 14 -8.24 -11.04 -14.70
CA CYS A 14 -7.38 -11.80 -13.78
C CYS A 14 -6.83 -13.07 -14.44
N LEU A 15 -7.65 -13.82 -15.18
CA LEU A 15 -7.23 -15.04 -15.90
C LEU A 15 -6.28 -14.74 -17.07
N LEU A 16 -6.39 -13.56 -17.69
CA LEU A 16 -5.55 -13.10 -18.80
C LEU A 16 -4.24 -12.49 -18.31
N VAL A 17 -4.27 -11.75 -17.20
CA VAL A 17 -3.13 -10.98 -16.68
C VAL A 17 -2.18 -11.84 -15.86
N SER A 18 -2.61 -12.92 -15.19
CA SER A 18 -1.67 -13.84 -14.54
C SER A 18 -2.26 -15.19 -14.12
N GLY A 19 -1.46 -16.26 -14.24
CA GLY A 19 -1.52 -17.40 -13.32
C GLY A 19 -1.13 -17.02 -11.89
N CYS A 20 -1.74 -15.98 -11.31
CA CYS A 20 -1.51 -15.49 -9.96
C CYS A 20 -2.85 -15.48 -9.22
N LEU A 21 -3.13 -16.57 -8.50
CA LEU A 21 -3.94 -16.59 -7.28
C LEU A 21 -3.91 -18.03 -6.74
N GLU A 22 -2.84 -18.37 -6.01
CA GLU A 22 -2.87 -19.46 -5.05
C GLU A 22 -2.53 -18.92 -3.65
N LYS A 23 -3.41 -19.32 -2.71
CA LYS A 23 -3.34 -19.26 -1.24
C LYS A 23 -3.81 -17.97 -0.56
N ASN A 24 -4.95 -18.06 0.12
CA ASN A 24 -4.99 -18.17 1.59
C ASN A 24 -6.39 -18.60 2.06
N ALA A 25 -6.42 -19.50 3.06
CA ALA A 25 -7.61 -19.99 3.74
C ALA A 25 -7.39 -19.95 5.26
N ASP A 26 -8.52 -19.80 5.97
CA ASP A 26 -8.80 -19.99 7.41
C ASP A 26 -8.52 -18.82 8.38
N LEU A 27 -9.59 -18.27 8.99
CA LEU A 27 -9.96 -18.43 10.42
C LEU A 27 -11.21 -17.59 10.82
N ALA A 28 -11.82 -17.93 11.96
CA ALA A 28 -13.23 -17.73 12.32
C ALA A 28 -13.60 -16.48 13.17
N VAL A 29 -14.93 -16.24 13.28
CA VAL A 29 -15.68 -15.05 13.77
C VAL A 29 -15.92 -15.01 15.30
N THR A 30 -16.05 -13.81 15.90
CA THR A 30 -17.19 -13.40 16.80
C THR A 30 -17.39 -11.86 16.86
N PRO A 31 -18.64 -11.32 16.97
CA PRO A 31 -18.95 -9.87 16.91
C PRO A 31 -19.38 -9.23 18.25
N VAL A 32 -19.29 -7.90 18.38
CA VAL A 32 -19.89 -7.06 19.47
C VAL A 32 -20.41 -5.72 18.89
N PRO A 33 -21.56 -5.16 19.36
CA PRO A 33 -22.27 -4.05 18.70
C PRO A 33 -21.91 -2.63 19.24
N PRO A 34 -22.28 -1.53 18.54
CA PRO A 34 -21.81 -0.16 18.81
C PRO A 34 -22.81 0.69 19.62
N PRO A 35 -22.35 1.80 20.24
CA PRO A 35 -23.19 2.98 20.44
C PRO A 35 -22.42 4.31 20.17
N PRO A 36 -23.02 5.51 20.32
CA PRO A 36 -23.47 6.39 19.24
C PRO A 36 -22.52 7.58 18.95
N VAL A 37 -22.80 8.23 17.82
CA VAL A 37 -21.98 9.26 17.16
C VAL A 37 -22.02 10.64 17.84
N GLN A 38 -20.86 11.28 17.97
CA GLN A 38 -20.69 12.74 17.90
C GLN A 38 -19.44 13.11 17.07
N GLU A 39 -19.48 14.28 16.45
CA GLU A 39 -18.59 14.79 15.38
C GLU A 39 -17.15 15.06 15.87
N THR A 40 -16.10 14.46 15.26
CA THR A 40 -14.69 14.85 15.49
C THR A 40 -13.66 14.31 14.46
N GLU A 41 -12.56 15.05 14.36
CA GLU A 41 -11.28 14.85 13.62
C GLU A 41 -10.83 13.38 13.45
N ILE A 42 -10.38 13.03 12.25
CA ILE A 42 -9.98 11.66 11.90
C ILE A 42 -8.50 11.42 12.25
N THR A 43 -8.24 10.73 13.36
CA THR A 43 -6.99 9.99 13.64
C THR A 43 -7.19 8.52 13.28
N PHE A 44 -6.27 7.93 12.50
CA PHE A 44 -6.33 6.56 11.94
C PHE A 44 -6.69 5.47 12.98
N GLN A 45 -6.37 5.70 14.26
CA GLN A 45 -6.58 4.73 15.33
C GLN A 45 -8.03 4.62 15.84
N GLU A 46 -8.90 5.62 15.64
CA GLU A 46 -10.21 5.64 16.32
C GLU A 46 -11.41 5.31 15.42
N LYS A 47 -11.22 5.35 14.09
CA LYS A 47 -12.28 5.04 13.10
C LYS A 47 -11.79 4.20 11.92
N ALA A 48 -10.75 3.39 12.11
CA ALA A 48 -10.54 2.27 11.21
C ALA A 48 -11.72 1.31 11.41
N ILE A 49 -12.76 1.45 10.58
CA ILE A 49 -13.63 0.30 10.31
C ILE A 49 -12.69 -0.70 9.66
N THR A 50 -12.25 -1.68 10.44
CA THR A 50 -11.38 -2.77 10.00
C THR A 50 -12.11 -3.54 8.91
N PHE A 51 -11.94 -3.10 7.66
CA PHE A 51 -12.63 -3.70 6.52
C PHE A 51 -11.93 -4.96 6.02
N LEU A 52 -10.73 -5.28 6.54
CA LEU A 52 -9.95 -6.44 6.09
C LEU A 52 -9.92 -7.63 7.05
N ASP A 53 -10.63 -7.58 8.19
CA ASP A 53 -10.90 -8.80 8.96
C ASP A 53 -12.09 -9.60 8.37
N LYS A 54 -12.82 -8.97 7.44
CA LYS A 54 -13.69 -9.66 6.50
C LYS A 54 -12.98 -9.67 5.16
N ALA A 55 -12.73 -10.85 4.62
CA ALA A 55 -12.26 -11.00 3.25
C ALA A 55 -13.06 -10.06 2.33
N GLY A 56 -12.43 -9.41 1.36
CA GLY A 56 -13.06 -8.47 0.42
C GLY A 56 -14.23 -9.03 -0.42
N THR A 57 -14.72 -10.21 -0.09
CA THR A 57 -15.91 -10.89 -0.64
C THR A 57 -17.24 -10.27 -0.19
N ASP A 58 -17.26 -9.44 0.86
CA ASP A 58 -18.49 -8.81 1.38
C ASP A 58 -18.71 -7.37 0.87
N LEU A 59 -17.84 -6.87 -0.03
CA LEU A 59 -18.03 -5.56 -0.65
C LEU A 59 -19.14 -5.61 -1.71
N GLU A 60 -19.93 -4.53 -1.81
CA GLU A 60 -20.81 -4.35 -2.98
C GLU A 60 -19.95 -4.43 -4.26
N PRO A 61 -20.44 -5.10 -5.33
CA PRO A 61 -19.64 -5.35 -6.52
C PRO A 61 -19.00 -4.09 -7.13
N GLU A 62 -19.70 -2.96 -7.07
CA GLU A 62 -19.21 -1.67 -7.54
C GLU A 62 -17.97 -1.21 -6.75
N LEU A 63 -17.96 -1.42 -5.44
CA LEU A 63 -16.82 -1.08 -4.57
C LEU A 63 -15.61 -1.96 -4.88
N GLN A 64 -15.85 -3.26 -5.06
CA GLN A 64 -14.80 -4.21 -5.40
C GLN A 64 -14.08 -3.81 -6.68
N VAL A 65 -14.81 -3.37 -7.70
CA VAL A 65 -14.23 -2.92 -8.98
C VAL A 65 -13.30 -1.74 -8.79
N GLY A 66 -13.72 -0.68 -8.10
CA GLY A 66 -12.84 0.48 -7.92
C GLY A 66 -11.62 0.18 -7.05
N VAL A 67 -11.73 -0.73 -6.07
CA VAL A 67 -10.57 -1.22 -5.30
C VAL A 67 -9.59 -1.96 -6.20
N GLU A 68 -10.05 -2.93 -6.98
CA GLU A 68 -9.21 -3.73 -7.88
C GLU A 68 -8.55 -2.85 -8.95
N LEU A 69 -9.30 -1.93 -9.56
CA LEU A 69 -8.75 -0.99 -10.55
C LEU A 69 -7.64 -0.12 -9.97
N ALA A 70 -7.82 0.41 -8.75
CA ALA A 70 -6.79 1.20 -8.10
C ALA A 70 -5.52 0.39 -7.83
N GLN A 71 -5.66 -0.89 -7.43
CA GLN A 71 -4.51 -1.78 -7.27
C GLN A 71 -3.84 -2.10 -8.61
N MET A 72 -4.61 -2.43 -9.65
CA MET A 72 -4.07 -2.69 -10.99
C MET A 72 -3.28 -1.49 -11.53
N VAL A 73 -3.79 -0.26 -11.36
CA VAL A 73 -3.09 0.98 -11.72
C VAL A 73 -1.78 1.11 -10.96
N LYS A 74 -1.81 0.93 -9.64
CA LYS A 74 -0.63 1.03 -8.77
C LYS A 74 0.46 0.03 -9.13
N HIS A 75 0.08 -1.15 -9.62
CA HIS A 75 1.01 -2.20 -10.07
C HIS A 75 1.32 -2.16 -11.57
N ASN A 76 0.94 -1.08 -12.27
CA ASN A 76 1.17 -0.92 -13.71
C ASN A 76 0.64 -2.11 -14.55
N LEU A 77 -0.50 -2.67 -14.12
CA LEU A 77 -1.21 -3.76 -14.79
C LEU A 77 -2.26 -3.24 -15.79
N VAL A 78 -2.29 -1.93 -16.02
CA VAL A 78 -3.17 -1.23 -16.96
C VAL A 78 -2.31 -0.36 -17.90
N PRO A 79 -2.77 -0.08 -19.13
CA PRO A 79 -4.07 -0.47 -19.68
C PRO A 79 -4.17 -1.97 -19.99
N VAL A 80 -5.40 -2.48 -20.03
CA VAL A 80 -5.74 -3.84 -20.49
C VAL A 80 -6.70 -3.67 -21.64
N GLU A 81 -6.20 -3.19 -22.77
CA GLU A 81 -7.03 -2.91 -23.93
C GLU A 81 -7.69 -4.20 -24.45
N PRO A 82 -8.94 -4.11 -24.95
CA PRO A 82 -9.82 -2.94 -24.96
C PRO A 82 -10.71 -2.82 -23.71
N TYR A 83 -10.49 -3.64 -22.67
CA TYR A 83 -11.38 -3.74 -21.50
C TYR A 83 -11.21 -2.60 -20.51
N ILE A 84 -9.98 -2.14 -20.31
CA ILE A 84 -9.64 -1.07 -19.37
C ILE A 84 -8.76 -0.06 -20.09
N ASN A 85 -9.30 1.13 -20.28
CA ASN A 85 -8.61 2.26 -20.88
C ASN A 85 -8.12 3.20 -19.77
N LEU A 86 -6.89 3.68 -19.92
CA LEU A 86 -6.28 4.65 -19.03
C LEU A 86 -5.39 5.58 -19.84
N ASN A 87 -5.66 6.88 -19.77
CA ASN A 87 -4.75 7.86 -20.34
C ASN A 87 -3.61 8.12 -19.32
N PRO A 88 -2.33 8.13 -19.72
CA PRO A 88 -1.24 8.47 -18.81
C PRO A 88 -1.38 9.82 -18.12
N SER A 89 -2.07 10.79 -18.75
CA SER A 89 -2.35 12.10 -18.14
C SER A 89 -3.35 12.07 -16.98
N ASP A 90 -4.10 10.97 -16.82
CA ASP A 90 -5.04 10.76 -15.72
C ASP A 90 -4.37 10.20 -14.45
N LEU A 91 -3.04 9.98 -14.48
CA LEU A 91 -2.26 9.44 -13.38
C LEU A 91 -1.51 10.52 -12.60
N ASP A 92 -1.82 10.63 -11.31
CA ASP A 92 -1.06 11.43 -10.33
C ASP A 92 -0.62 10.53 -9.16
N LEU A 93 0.43 9.74 -9.39
CA LEU A 93 0.96 8.79 -8.41
C LEU A 93 2.24 9.31 -7.77
N GLU A 94 2.21 9.53 -6.46
CA GLU A 94 3.38 9.95 -5.71
C GLU A 94 4.31 8.75 -5.41
N HIS A 95 5.56 8.80 -5.90
CA HIS A 95 6.59 7.76 -5.70
C HIS A 95 6.19 6.31 -6.12
N PRO A 96 5.85 6.07 -7.41
CA PRO A 96 5.35 4.77 -7.87
C PRO A 96 6.38 3.63 -7.74
N ALA A 97 7.68 3.90 -7.91
CA ALA A 97 8.76 2.91 -7.90
C ALA A 97 8.96 2.14 -6.57
N THR A 98 8.19 2.47 -5.53
CA THR A 98 8.28 1.81 -4.22
C THR A 98 7.18 0.80 -3.97
N LEU A 99 6.14 0.73 -4.82
CA LEU A 99 4.94 -0.05 -4.54
C LEU A 99 5.18 -1.56 -4.53
N ASP A 100 6.08 -2.09 -5.36
CA ASP A 100 6.36 -3.53 -5.45
C ASP A 100 7.00 -4.12 -4.19
N LEU A 101 7.56 -3.28 -3.32
CA LEU A 101 8.15 -3.73 -2.06
C LEU A 101 7.11 -3.88 -0.95
N PHE A 102 5.90 -3.33 -1.12
CA PHE A 102 4.90 -3.24 -0.08
C PHE A 102 3.71 -4.16 -0.37
N SER A 103 3.31 -4.89 0.66
CA SER A 103 2.08 -5.69 0.66
C SER A 103 0.96 -4.92 1.33
N LEU A 104 -0.21 -4.83 0.70
CA LEU A 104 -1.40 -4.20 1.29
C LEU A 104 -1.76 -4.89 2.61
N GLN A 105 -1.89 -4.12 3.70
CA GLN A 105 -2.25 -4.62 5.02
C GLN A 105 -3.67 -4.22 5.41
N ASN A 106 -3.99 -2.94 5.25
CA ASN A 106 -5.26 -2.34 5.63
C ASN A 106 -5.78 -1.44 4.51
N MET A 107 -7.10 -1.42 4.34
CA MET A 107 -7.77 -0.49 3.43
C MET A 107 -9.08 -0.03 4.08
N VAL A 108 -9.32 1.27 4.02
CA VAL A 108 -10.57 1.88 4.45
C VAL A 108 -11.13 2.69 3.29
N ILE A 109 -12.36 2.38 2.87
CA ILE A 109 -13.08 3.20 1.90
C ILE A 109 -13.69 4.37 2.68
N LEU A 110 -13.26 5.59 2.37
CA LEU A 110 -13.70 6.81 3.04
C LEU A 110 -14.93 7.41 2.35
N GLU A 111 -14.93 7.44 1.02
CA GLU A 111 -15.97 8.08 0.21
C GLU A 111 -16.24 7.23 -1.04
N VAL A 112 -17.52 7.16 -1.40
CA VAL A 112 -18.02 6.49 -2.61
C VAL A 112 -19.06 7.40 -3.23
N ALA A 113 -18.88 7.69 -4.51
CA ALA A 113 -19.85 8.43 -5.31
C ALA A 113 -20.17 7.66 -6.59
N ALA A 114 -21.44 7.67 -6.97
CA ALA A 114 -21.92 7.15 -8.24
C ALA A 114 -22.83 8.18 -8.90
N SER A 115 -22.63 8.42 -10.19
CA SER A 115 -23.46 9.28 -11.04
C SER A 115 -24.46 8.43 -11.83
N PRO A 116 -25.65 8.97 -12.20
CA PRO A 116 -26.55 8.35 -13.17
C PRO A 116 -25.88 7.98 -14.50
N ASP A 117 -24.78 8.66 -14.87
CA ASP A 117 -24.03 8.44 -16.10
C ASP A 117 -23.02 7.28 -15.99
N ASN A 118 -23.15 6.39 -15.00
CA ASN A 118 -22.22 5.29 -14.71
C ASN A 118 -20.77 5.74 -14.43
N ILE A 119 -20.61 6.95 -13.89
CA ILE A 119 -19.34 7.43 -13.36
C ILE A 119 -19.27 7.07 -11.87
N PHE A 120 -18.18 6.44 -11.48
CA PHE A 120 -17.92 6.01 -10.11
C PHE A 120 -16.65 6.70 -9.61
N ALA A 121 -16.63 7.11 -8.35
CA ALA A 121 -15.47 7.69 -7.71
C ALA A 121 -15.31 7.17 -6.29
N HIS A 122 -14.13 6.64 -5.98
CA HIS A 122 -13.80 6.13 -4.65
C HIS A 122 -12.62 6.90 -4.06
N ARG A 123 -12.69 7.17 -2.76
CA ARG A 123 -11.55 7.61 -1.95
C ARG A 123 -11.25 6.55 -0.91
N MET A 124 -10.01 6.11 -0.87
CA MET A 124 -9.52 5.03 -0.04
C MET A 124 -8.30 5.48 0.74
N LEU A 125 -8.18 5.00 1.96
CA LEU A 125 -6.98 5.12 2.74
C LEU A 125 -6.36 3.73 2.85
N THR A 126 -5.21 3.52 2.21
CA THR A 126 -4.51 2.24 2.23
C THR A 126 -3.30 2.31 3.14
N GLU A 127 -3.09 1.28 3.95
CA GLU A 127 -1.83 1.02 4.64
C GLU A 127 -1.21 -0.24 4.03
N SER A 128 0.03 -0.13 3.58
CA SER A 128 0.83 -1.25 3.10
C SER A 128 2.09 -1.40 3.95
N ARG A 129 2.64 -2.61 3.99
CA ARG A 129 3.84 -2.93 4.76
C ARG A 129 4.81 -3.77 3.94
N ASP A 130 6.10 -3.47 4.06
CA ASP A 130 7.15 -4.27 3.42
C ASP A 130 7.74 -5.35 4.35
N THR A 131 8.65 -6.16 3.81
CA THR A 131 9.27 -7.28 4.52
C THR A 131 10.15 -6.87 5.69
N ILE A 132 10.66 -5.63 5.72
CA ILE A 132 11.49 -5.10 6.81
C ILE A 132 10.68 -4.31 7.84
N GLY A 133 9.37 -4.21 7.65
CA GLY A 133 8.41 -3.65 8.58
C GLY A 133 8.20 -2.15 8.48
N ARG A 134 8.56 -1.54 7.34
CA ARG A 134 8.15 -0.17 6.99
C ARG A 134 6.69 -0.15 6.59
N PHE A 135 6.01 0.95 6.86
CA PHE A 135 4.60 1.18 6.62
C PHE A 135 4.40 2.39 5.73
N ASP A 136 3.60 2.20 4.68
CA ASP A 136 3.26 3.20 3.66
C ASP A 136 1.76 3.45 3.74
N ILE A 137 1.36 4.66 4.12
CA ILE A 137 -0.05 5.06 4.18
C ILE A 137 -0.33 6.01 3.03
N ARG A 138 -1.41 5.77 2.28
CA ARG A 138 -1.77 6.54 1.08
C ARG A 138 -3.25 6.89 1.02
N ASP A 139 -3.56 8.13 0.65
CA ASP A 139 -4.89 8.59 0.22
C ASP A 139 -4.98 8.31 -1.28
N ASP A 140 -5.58 7.17 -1.60
CA ASP A 140 -5.80 6.70 -2.95
C ASP A 140 -7.18 7.15 -3.43
N ARG A 141 -7.26 7.69 -4.63
CA ARG A 141 -8.52 8.11 -5.27
C ARG A 141 -8.57 7.56 -6.66
N ILE A 142 -9.74 7.10 -7.07
CA ILE A 142 -9.98 6.64 -8.43
C ILE A 142 -11.35 7.12 -8.88
N ALA A 143 -11.43 7.59 -10.12
CA ALA A 143 -12.67 7.85 -10.82
C ALA A 143 -12.68 7.08 -12.15
N TYR A 144 -13.78 6.40 -12.46
CA TYR A 144 -13.91 5.59 -13.66
C TYR A 144 -15.33 5.62 -14.22
N LEU A 145 -15.44 5.43 -15.53
CA LEU A 145 -16.69 5.31 -16.28
C LEU A 145 -16.85 3.87 -16.74
N VAL A 146 -18.04 3.29 -16.53
CA VAL A 146 -18.41 2.00 -17.11
C VAL A 146 -19.37 2.23 -18.26
N ARG A 147 -18.97 1.86 -19.48
CA ARG A 147 -19.78 2.05 -20.69
C ARG A 147 -19.84 0.77 -21.53
N ASP A 148 -20.73 0.78 -22.51
CA ASP A 148 -20.75 -0.24 -23.56
C ASP A 148 -19.55 0.00 -24.52
N PRO A 149 -18.98 -1.07 -25.12
CA PRO A 149 -17.83 -0.98 -26.00
C PRO A 149 -18.20 -0.34 -27.33
N GLU A 150 -17.27 0.42 -27.88
CA GLU A 150 -17.35 0.88 -29.26
C GLU A 150 -17.22 -0.30 -30.24
N PRO A 151 -17.67 -0.18 -31.50
CA PRO A 151 -17.61 -1.28 -32.46
C PRO A 151 -16.21 -1.88 -32.66
N GLU A 152 -15.18 -1.03 -32.61
CA GLU A 152 -13.77 -1.44 -32.74
C GLU A 152 -13.30 -2.22 -31.50
N GLU A 153 -13.61 -1.72 -30.29
CA GLU A 153 -13.32 -2.39 -29.02
C GLU A 153 -14.03 -3.76 -28.95
N ALA A 154 -15.32 -3.81 -29.32
CA ALA A 154 -16.08 -5.05 -29.36
C ALA A 154 -15.49 -6.07 -30.37
N ALA A 155 -14.95 -5.60 -31.49
CA ALA A 155 -14.25 -6.47 -32.44
C ALA A 155 -12.96 -7.03 -31.86
N MET A 156 -12.17 -6.22 -31.14
CA MET A 156 -10.97 -6.68 -30.42
C MET A 156 -11.32 -7.69 -29.32
N MET A 157 -12.28 -7.38 -28.44
CA MET A 157 -12.74 -8.29 -27.38
C MET A 157 -13.18 -9.64 -27.94
N LYS A 158 -13.91 -9.63 -29.06
CA LYS A 158 -14.34 -10.86 -29.72
C LYS A 158 -13.16 -11.75 -30.10
N GLU A 159 -12.09 -11.20 -30.66
CA GLU A 159 -10.91 -11.97 -31.07
C GLU A 159 -10.16 -12.54 -29.85
N ASP A 160 -10.05 -11.77 -28.76
CA ASP A 160 -9.50 -12.25 -27.49
C ASP A 160 -10.32 -13.41 -26.92
N ILE A 161 -11.64 -13.25 -26.83
CA ILE A 161 -12.57 -14.27 -26.34
C ILE A 161 -12.45 -15.55 -27.18
N LEU A 162 -12.37 -15.42 -28.51
CA LEU A 162 -12.19 -16.57 -29.40
C LEU A 162 -10.83 -17.27 -29.20
N THR A 163 -9.79 -16.50 -28.89
CA THR A 163 -8.46 -17.03 -28.60
C THR A 163 -8.45 -17.81 -27.28
N VAL A 164 -8.98 -17.21 -26.21
CA VAL A 164 -9.11 -17.84 -24.88
C VAL A 164 -9.97 -19.10 -24.97
N LEU A 165 -11.13 -19.02 -25.63
CA LEU A 165 -12.10 -20.11 -25.77
C LEU A 165 -11.91 -20.93 -27.05
N SER A 166 -10.70 -20.91 -27.62
CA SER A 166 -10.36 -21.70 -28.80
C SER A 166 -10.60 -23.19 -28.55
N LYS A 167 -10.79 -23.98 -29.62
CA LYS A 167 -10.99 -25.44 -29.52
C LYS A 167 -9.87 -26.11 -28.73
N LYS A 168 -8.63 -25.64 -28.89
CA LYS A 168 -7.43 -26.11 -28.18
C LYS A 168 -7.49 -25.86 -26.67
N ASN A 169 -8.04 -24.73 -26.24
CA ASN A 169 -8.15 -24.42 -24.81
C ASN A 169 -9.37 -25.10 -24.19
N ARG A 170 -10.49 -25.17 -24.92
CA ARG A 170 -11.69 -25.90 -24.47
C ARG A 170 -11.45 -27.40 -24.27
N SER A 171 -10.53 -28.01 -25.02
CA SER A 171 -10.20 -29.42 -24.83
C SER A 171 -9.53 -29.69 -23.48
N LYS A 172 -8.83 -28.69 -22.91
CA LYS A 172 -8.18 -28.74 -21.59
C LYS A 172 -9.14 -28.61 -20.41
N ILE A 173 -10.38 -28.16 -20.64
CA ILE A 173 -11.40 -28.10 -19.58
C ILE A 173 -11.65 -29.54 -19.08
N PRO A 174 -11.60 -29.81 -17.77
CA PRO A 174 -11.88 -31.13 -17.22
C PRO A 174 -13.26 -31.65 -17.65
N LEU A 175 -13.37 -32.96 -17.94
CA LEU A 175 -14.59 -33.55 -18.49
C LEU A 175 -15.84 -33.23 -17.66
N LYS A 176 -15.70 -33.19 -16.33
CA LYS A 176 -16.76 -32.84 -15.37
C LYS A 176 -17.37 -31.45 -15.61
N HIS A 177 -16.57 -30.48 -16.05
CA HIS A 177 -17.01 -29.10 -16.29
C HIS A 177 -17.45 -28.83 -17.73
N LYS A 178 -17.20 -29.75 -18.67
CA LYS A 178 -17.59 -29.56 -20.08
C LYS A 178 -19.11 -29.50 -20.27
N LYS A 179 -19.86 -30.27 -19.48
CA LYS A 179 -21.33 -30.27 -19.51
C LYS A 179 -21.88 -28.94 -19.01
N ASP A 180 -21.37 -28.46 -17.88
CA ASP A 180 -21.78 -27.19 -17.28
C ASP A 180 -21.47 -26.02 -18.21
N PHE A 181 -20.26 -25.97 -18.76
CA PHE A 181 -19.89 -24.97 -19.76
C PHE A 181 -20.85 -24.98 -20.95
N ARG A 182 -21.17 -26.15 -21.52
CA ARG A 182 -22.11 -26.24 -22.65
C ARG A 182 -23.50 -25.72 -22.27
N ASN A 183 -23.99 -26.01 -21.08
CA ASN A 183 -25.28 -25.53 -20.60
C ASN A 183 -25.30 -24.01 -20.42
N ILE A 184 -24.22 -23.44 -19.86
CA ILE A 184 -24.05 -21.99 -19.74
C ILE A 184 -24.07 -21.32 -21.12
N VAL A 185 -23.35 -21.89 -22.10
CA VAL A 185 -23.34 -21.35 -23.47
C VAL A 185 -24.72 -21.41 -24.11
N ARG A 186 -25.48 -22.49 -23.90
CA ARG A 186 -26.87 -22.58 -24.40
C ARG A 186 -27.77 -21.51 -23.81
N ALA A 187 -27.72 -21.35 -22.48
CA ALA A 187 -28.52 -20.35 -21.80
C ALA A 187 -28.16 -18.93 -22.27
N PHE A 188 -26.87 -18.64 -22.44
CA PHE A 188 -26.41 -17.37 -22.99
C PHE A 188 -26.87 -17.15 -24.44
N GLN A 189 -26.78 -18.19 -25.29
CA GLN A 189 -27.25 -18.12 -26.68
C GLN A 189 -28.76 -17.84 -26.74
N ASP A 190 -29.56 -18.56 -25.96
CA ASP A 190 -31.01 -18.41 -25.89
C ASP A 190 -31.41 -16.99 -25.44
N ALA A 191 -30.80 -16.50 -24.35
CA ALA A 191 -31.05 -15.16 -23.82
C ALA A 191 -30.71 -14.03 -24.83
N ASN A 192 -29.89 -14.32 -25.83
CA ASN A 192 -29.41 -13.36 -26.83
C ASN A 192 -29.97 -13.62 -28.23
N GLY A 193 -31.02 -14.44 -28.36
CA GLY A 193 -31.66 -14.73 -29.64
C GLY A 193 -30.76 -15.48 -30.62
N LEU A 194 -29.72 -16.17 -30.12
CA LEU A 194 -28.86 -17.06 -30.89
C LEU A 194 -29.39 -18.49 -30.83
N LYS A 195 -28.95 -19.35 -31.75
CA LYS A 195 -29.26 -20.78 -31.70
C LYS A 195 -28.63 -21.41 -30.44
N PRO A 196 -29.41 -22.00 -29.51
CA PRO A 196 -28.91 -22.55 -28.25
C PRO A 196 -28.33 -23.97 -28.42
N ASP A 197 -27.31 -24.11 -29.26
CA ASP A 197 -26.64 -25.39 -29.52
C ASP A 197 -25.55 -25.74 -28.49
N GLY A 198 -25.08 -24.75 -27.74
CA GLY A 198 -24.00 -24.87 -26.75
C GLY A 198 -22.61 -24.86 -27.38
N LEU A 199 -22.51 -24.49 -28.67
CA LEU A 199 -21.26 -24.35 -29.39
C LEU A 199 -20.78 -22.91 -29.30
N PHE A 200 -19.73 -22.69 -28.50
CA PHE A 200 -19.08 -21.38 -28.45
C PHE A 200 -18.34 -21.12 -29.78
N GLY A 201 -18.91 -20.26 -30.62
CA GLY A 201 -18.41 -19.88 -31.94
C GLY A 201 -18.47 -18.37 -32.17
N LYS A 202 -18.18 -17.92 -33.40
CA LYS A 202 -18.03 -16.49 -33.75
C LYS A 202 -19.24 -15.63 -33.36
N ASN A 203 -20.46 -16.11 -33.59
CA ASN A 203 -21.68 -15.35 -33.28
C ASN A 203 -21.88 -15.20 -31.75
N THR A 204 -21.62 -16.27 -30.99
CA THR A 204 -21.65 -16.23 -29.53
C THR A 204 -20.58 -15.30 -28.96
N ALA A 205 -19.35 -15.36 -29.50
CA ALA A 205 -18.28 -14.46 -29.11
C ALA A 205 -18.60 -13.00 -29.43
N THR A 206 -19.20 -12.73 -30.60
CA THR A 206 -19.63 -11.38 -31.01
C THR A 206 -20.70 -10.85 -30.05
N ALA A 207 -21.76 -11.63 -29.78
CA ALA A 207 -22.81 -11.21 -28.85
C ALA A 207 -22.28 -11.00 -27.42
N MET A 208 -21.32 -11.84 -26.98
CA MET A 208 -20.66 -11.67 -25.69
C MET A 208 -19.84 -10.38 -25.65
N ALA A 209 -18.97 -10.16 -26.63
CA ALA A 209 -18.14 -8.95 -26.71
C ALA A 209 -18.97 -7.66 -26.71
N SER A 210 -20.05 -7.59 -27.49
CA SER A 210 -20.94 -6.42 -27.52
C SER A 210 -21.72 -6.16 -26.22
N GLN A 211 -21.72 -7.12 -25.28
CA GLN A 211 -22.38 -6.98 -23.98
C GLN A 211 -21.40 -6.82 -22.83
N MET A 212 -20.10 -7.00 -23.08
CA MET A 212 -19.09 -6.66 -22.11
C MET A 212 -19.10 -5.15 -21.91
N SER A 213 -18.60 -4.71 -20.76
CA SER A 213 -18.40 -3.29 -20.48
C SER A 213 -16.94 -2.93 -20.67
N VAL A 214 -16.70 -1.68 -21.06
CA VAL A 214 -15.39 -1.05 -21.02
C VAL A 214 -15.33 -0.17 -19.80
N VAL A 215 -14.19 -0.21 -19.11
CA VAL A 215 -13.89 0.69 -18.01
C VAL A 215 -12.90 1.74 -18.49
N ASP A 216 -13.34 2.99 -18.57
CA ASP A 216 -12.44 4.11 -18.79
C ASP A 216 -12.07 4.72 -17.44
N ILE A 217 -10.81 4.59 -17.04
CA ILE A 217 -10.27 5.28 -15.88
C ILE A 217 -10.09 6.76 -16.26
N LYS A 218 -10.72 7.66 -15.49
CA LYS A 218 -10.72 9.12 -15.75
C LYS A 218 -9.78 9.90 -14.83
N ALA A 219 -9.48 9.35 -13.66
CA ALA A 219 -8.49 9.92 -12.75
C ALA A 219 -8.04 8.87 -11.75
N VAL A 220 -6.75 8.81 -11.46
CA VAL A 220 -6.20 8.07 -10.31
C VAL A 220 -5.16 8.94 -9.63
N THR A 221 -5.36 9.15 -8.33
CA THR A 221 -4.38 9.83 -7.50
C THR A 221 -3.94 8.93 -6.36
N SER A 222 -2.66 8.92 -6.04
CA SER A 222 -2.15 8.20 -4.86
C SER A 222 -1.15 9.08 -4.13
N LYS A 223 -1.59 9.68 -3.02
CA LYS A 223 -0.80 10.63 -2.24
C LYS A 223 -0.36 10.05 -0.92
N ILE A 224 0.89 10.31 -0.53
CA ILE A 224 1.41 9.82 0.74
C ILE A 224 0.73 10.56 1.90
N VAL A 225 0.33 9.80 2.91
CA VAL A 225 -0.19 10.34 4.17
C VAL A 225 0.90 10.18 5.22
N TYR A 226 1.51 11.30 5.62
CA TYR A 226 2.50 11.33 6.68
C TYR A 226 1.80 11.29 8.04
N PRO A 227 1.96 10.22 8.85
CA PRO A 227 1.33 10.16 10.17
C PRO A 227 1.90 11.25 11.07
N LYS A 228 1.05 11.81 11.93
CA LYS A 228 1.51 12.77 12.95
C LYS A 228 2.59 12.09 13.81
N GLN A 229 2.35 10.89 14.33
CA GLN A 229 3.34 10.17 15.16
C GLN A 229 3.93 8.99 14.37
N PRO A 230 4.99 9.20 13.57
CA PRO A 230 5.63 8.10 12.86
C PRO A 230 6.27 7.12 13.86
N ARG A 231 6.09 5.84 13.59
CA ARG A 231 6.78 4.73 14.25
C ARG A 231 8.27 4.84 13.96
N THR A 232 9.10 4.63 14.98
CA THR A 232 10.55 4.70 14.87
C THR A 232 11.22 3.52 15.57
N ARG A 233 12.38 3.11 15.07
CA ARG A 233 13.36 2.30 15.80
C ARG A 233 14.62 3.11 16.02
N ILE A 234 15.11 3.11 17.26
CA ILE A 234 16.25 3.91 17.67
C ILE A 234 17.34 2.96 18.15
N PHE A 235 18.56 3.15 17.66
CA PHE A 235 19.72 2.35 18.03
C PHE A 235 20.92 3.25 18.31
N LEU A 236 21.77 2.82 19.24
CA LEU A 236 23.03 3.48 19.56
C LEU A 236 24.19 2.57 19.18
N VAL A 237 25.13 3.09 18.39
CA VAL A 237 26.33 2.35 17.96
C VAL A 237 27.57 3.14 18.36
N PRO A 238 28.66 2.52 18.85
CA PRO A 238 29.91 3.22 19.12
C PRO A 238 30.44 3.92 17.86
N GLN A 239 30.79 5.20 17.96
CA GLN A 239 31.30 5.95 16.78
C GLN A 239 32.59 5.34 16.22
N ALA A 240 33.41 4.72 17.07
CA ALA A 240 34.63 4.03 16.64
C ALA A 240 34.34 2.96 15.57
N LEU A 241 33.24 2.21 15.74
CA LEU A 241 32.82 1.19 14.78
C LEU A 241 32.25 1.81 13.49
N LEU A 242 31.50 2.92 13.62
CA LEU A 242 30.98 3.67 12.48
C LEU A 242 32.09 4.23 11.59
N ASN A 243 33.20 4.64 12.20
CA ASN A 243 34.36 5.18 11.49
C ASN A 243 35.19 4.09 10.82
N SER A 244 35.22 2.87 11.38
CA SER A 244 35.99 1.75 10.80
C SER A 244 35.27 1.08 9.63
N GLU A 245 33.94 1.11 9.60
CA GLU A 245 33.13 0.41 8.59
C GLU A 245 31.95 1.27 8.05
N PRO A 246 32.20 2.51 7.59
CA PRO A 246 31.14 3.45 7.24
C PRO A 246 30.18 2.91 6.17
N GLU A 247 30.69 2.15 5.20
CA GLU A 247 29.91 1.53 4.14
C GLU A 247 28.86 0.53 4.64
N LYS A 248 29.02 -0.03 5.84
CA LYS A 248 28.02 -0.94 6.44
C LYS A 248 26.88 -0.17 7.09
N PHE A 249 27.16 0.99 7.68
CA PHE A 249 26.19 1.73 8.52
C PHE A 249 25.47 2.87 7.80
N TYR A 250 26.06 3.44 6.75
CA TYR A 250 25.50 4.58 6.03
C TYR A 250 24.85 4.18 4.69
N ARG A 251 23.97 3.16 4.70
CA ARG A 251 23.17 2.71 3.52
C ARG A 251 21.67 2.78 3.75
N GLY A 252 21.23 3.57 4.73
CA GLY A 252 19.81 3.70 5.10
C GLY A 252 19.23 2.40 5.62
N PHE A 253 18.05 2.00 5.15
CA PHE A 253 17.41 0.76 5.60
C PHE A 253 18.20 -0.52 5.28
N ALA A 254 19.07 -0.49 4.26
CA ALA A 254 19.98 -1.61 3.99
C ALA A 254 21.06 -1.80 5.09
N SER A 255 21.21 -0.83 6.00
CA SER A 255 22.08 -0.92 7.17
C SER A 255 21.35 -1.37 8.44
N LEU A 256 20.03 -1.60 8.39
CA LEU A 256 19.24 -1.88 9.61
C LEU A 256 19.77 -3.11 10.37
N GLU A 257 20.04 -4.21 9.67
CA GLU A 257 20.55 -5.43 10.29
C GLU A 257 21.93 -5.22 10.93
N ALA A 258 22.85 -4.56 10.22
CA ALA A 258 24.18 -4.24 10.73
C ALA A 258 24.11 -3.32 11.96
N VAL A 259 23.23 -2.31 11.94
CA VAL A 259 22.98 -1.45 13.10
C VAL A 259 22.42 -2.25 14.27
N GLN A 260 21.45 -3.12 14.04
CA GLN A 260 20.83 -3.94 15.08
C GLN A 260 21.83 -4.88 15.76
N MET A 261 22.68 -5.56 15.00
CA MET A 261 23.70 -6.48 15.53
C MET A 261 24.77 -5.77 16.37
N ASN A 262 25.01 -4.48 16.12
CA ASN A 262 26.04 -3.69 16.79
C ASN A 262 25.45 -2.64 17.75
N ALA A 263 24.13 -2.66 17.98
CA ALA A 263 23.47 -1.74 18.87
C ALA A 263 23.85 -2.03 20.34
N LEU A 264 24.14 -0.99 21.09
CA LEU A 264 24.42 -1.09 22.52
C LEU A 264 23.12 -1.22 23.31
N GLY A 265 23.08 -2.17 24.24
CA GLY A 265 22.11 -2.16 25.34
C GLY A 265 22.48 -1.11 26.41
N PRO A 266 21.59 -0.88 27.40
CA PRO A 266 21.79 0.13 28.44
C PRO A 266 23.13 0.01 29.20
N GLU A 267 23.53 -1.20 29.59
CA GLU A 267 24.78 -1.44 30.32
C GLU A 267 26.02 -1.15 29.44
N GLY A 268 25.99 -1.60 28.19
CA GLY A 268 27.06 -1.36 27.22
C GLY A 268 27.25 0.14 26.96
N PHE A 269 26.14 0.86 26.77
CA PHE A 269 26.15 2.31 26.65
C PHE A 269 26.74 2.98 27.90
N ALA A 270 26.23 2.67 29.11
CA ALA A 270 26.69 3.27 30.35
C ALA A 270 28.20 3.07 30.58
N ASN A 271 28.71 1.87 30.27
CA ASN A 271 30.13 1.54 30.42
C ASN A 271 31.02 2.31 29.45
N LEU A 272 30.60 2.47 28.18
CA LEU A 272 31.36 3.24 27.19
C LEU A 272 31.23 4.76 27.41
N ALA A 273 30.08 5.22 27.90
CA ALA A 273 29.82 6.62 28.19
C ALA A 273 30.72 7.13 29.33
N LYS A 274 30.90 6.33 30.40
CA LYS A 274 31.85 6.62 31.49
C LYS A 274 33.30 6.77 30.99
N LYS A 275 33.65 6.11 29.89
CA LYS A 275 34.97 6.21 29.24
C LYS A 275 35.06 7.41 28.27
N GLY A 276 34.03 8.25 28.19
CA GLY A 276 34.00 9.42 27.32
C GLY A 276 33.89 9.09 25.82
N GLN A 277 33.42 7.88 25.46
CA GLN A 277 33.26 7.53 24.06
C GLN A 277 32.12 8.32 23.39
N SER A 278 32.25 8.49 22.07
CA SER A 278 31.18 9.00 21.22
C SER A 278 30.30 7.88 20.69
N PHE A 279 29.07 8.23 20.34
CA PHE A 279 28.07 7.32 19.78
C PHE A 279 27.45 7.92 18.52
N GLY A 280 26.99 7.07 17.62
CA GLY A 280 26.00 7.43 16.61
C GLY A 280 24.62 6.94 17.03
N ALA A 281 23.65 7.85 17.03
CA ALA A 281 22.24 7.55 17.16
C ALA A 281 21.63 7.35 15.78
N PHE A 282 21.09 6.16 15.54
CA PHE A 282 20.35 5.82 14.34
C PHE A 282 18.85 5.89 14.64
N VAL A 283 18.12 6.66 13.85
CA VAL A 283 16.65 6.72 13.90
C VAL A 283 16.11 6.23 12.58
N PHE A 284 15.58 5.01 12.58
CA PHE A 284 14.86 4.42 11.46
C PHE A 284 13.38 4.74 11.61
N PHE A 285 12.84 5.58 10.73
CA PHE A 285 11.41 5.82 10.67
C PHE A 285 10.74 4.66 9.95
N LEU A 286 9.89 3.90 10.63
CA LEU A 286 9.14 2.82 10.01
C LEU A 286 7.96 3.36 9.19
N ASP A 287 7.44 4.54 9.52
CA ASP A 287 6.51 5.27 8.66
C ASP A 287 7.25 6.27 7.77
N ARG A 288 6.61 6.72 6.69
CA ARG A 288 7.12 7.88 5.94
C ARG A 288 7.04 9.15 6.78
N VAL A 289 8.02 10.01 6.59
CA VAL A 289 8.05 11.36 7.17
C VAL A 289 8.08 12.36 6.02
N ASP A 290 7.37 13.46 6.19
CA ASP A 290 7.35 14.57 5.24
C ASP A 290 8.78 15.08 5.01
N PRO A 291 9.33 14.95 3.79
CA PRO A 291 10.73 15.30 3.51
C PRO A 291 10.99 16.80 3.63
N HIS A 292 9.94 17.63 3.64
CA HIS A 292 10.06 19.08 3.80
C HIS A 292 10.15 19.52 5.26
N ARG A 293 9.89 18.61 6.21
CA ARG A 293 9.93 18.92 7.63
C ARG A 293 11.30 18.58 8.22
N PRO A 294 12.01 19.54 8.82
CA PRO A 294 13.26 19.26 9.48
C PRO A 294 13.07 18.23 10.60
N ILE A 295 14.01 17.29 10.69
CA ILE A 295 14.11 16.33 11.79
C ILE A 295 15.29 16.75 12.66
N THR A 296 15.12 16.71 13.98
CA THR A 296 16.20 16.92 14.95
C THR A 296 16.16 15.84 16.01
N ILE A 297 17.33 15.36 16.41
CA ILE A 297 17.48 14.50 17.58
C ILE A 297 18.03 15.36 18.72
N GLY A 298 17.51 15.17 19.92
CA GLY A 298 17.98 15.84 21.13
C GLY A 298 18.15 14.86 22.27
N LEU A 299 19.19 15.04 23.07
CA LEU A 299 19.34 14.38 24.36
C LEU A 299 18.83 15.29 25.47
N SER A 300 18.25 14.69 26.50
CA SER A 300 17.93 15.39 27.74
C SER A 300 17.64 14.42 28.88
N GLU A 301 17.58 14.92 30.11
CA GLU A 301 17.10 14.19 31.28
C GLU A 301 15.58 13.96 31.29
N TYR A 302 14.85 14.59 30.37
CA TYR A 302 13.40 14.64 30.40
C TYR A 302 12.80 14.09 29.11
N LYS A 303 11.70 13.36 29.23
CA LYS A 303 10.92 12.94 28.06
C LYS A 303 10.42 14.17 27.31
N LYS A 304 10.47 14.13 25.97
CA LYS A 304 9.95 15.16 25.07
C LYS A 304 10.60 16.55 25.20
N ARG A 305 11.83 16.62 25.74
CA ARG A 305 12.62 17.85 25.81
C ARG A 305 13.86 17.73 24.92
N SER A 306 14.31 18.85 24.36
CA SER A 306 15.59 18.94 23.66
C SER A 306 16.45 19.97 24.37
N ASP A 307 17.67 19.60 24.71
CA ASP A 307 18.69 20.54 25.20
C ASP A 307 19.58 21.06 24.05
N GLY A 308 19.20 20.78 22.78
CA GLY A 308 19.90 21.24 21.57
C GLY A 308 20.04 20.13 20.52
N PRO A 309 20.43 20.48 19.28
CA PRO A 309 20.71 19.51 18.23
C PRO A 309 21.99 18.70 18.52
N MET A 310 22.05 17.45 18.07
CA MET A 310 23.19 16.55 18.30
C MET A 310 24.10 16.49 17.07
N GLY A 311 24.93 17.51 16.86
CA GLY A 311 26.02 17.45 15.88
C GLY A 311 25.60 17.40 14.41
N GLU A 312 26.42 16.75 13.58
CA GLU A 312 26.23 16.65 12.12
C GLU A 312 25.12 15.65 11.78
N LYS A 313 24.22 16.04 10.87
CA LYS A 313 23.07 15.25 10.43
C LYS A 313 23.37 14.53 9.14
N TRP A 314 23.04 13.25 9.09
CA TRP A 314 23.12 12.47 7.87
C TRP A 314 21.75 11.89 7.49
N HIS A 315 21.33 12.13 6.24
CA HIS A 315 20.12 11.57 5.64
C HIS A 315 20.51 10.51 4.62
N SER A 316 19.96 9.29 4.76
CA SER A 316 20.57 8.17 4.07
C SER A 316 20.61 8.22 2.56
N VAL A 317 19.57 8.76 1.94
CA VAL A 317 19.56 9.21 0.54
C VAL A 317 18.34 10.14 0.36
N PRO A 318 18.49 11.33 -0.25
CA PRO A 318 17.35 12.16 -0.64
C PRO A 318 16.34 11.39 -1.50
N GLY A 319 15.04 11.54 -1.23
CA GLY A 319 13.98 10.84 -1.94
C GLY A 319 13.82 9.34 -1.59
N LYS A 320 14.60 8.81 -0.65
CA LYS A 320 14.40 7.47 -0.07
C LYS A 320 13.79 7.55 1.34
N TRP A 321 13.43 6.39 1.87
CA TRP A 321 12.89 6.25 3.21
C TRP A 321 13.84 6.85 4.26
N PRO A 322 13.36 7.72 5.16
CA PRO A 322 14.24 8.49 6.03
C PRO A 322 14.91 7.61 7.08
N VAL A 323 16.24 7.67 7.11
CA VAL A 323 17.08 7.25 8.24
C VAL A 323 17.91 8.45 8.63
N VAL A 324 17.83 8.84 9.90
CA VAL A 324 18.61 9.96 10.45
C VAL A 324 19.71 9.38 11.32
N VAL A 325 20.93 9.87 11.11
CA VAL A 325 22.08 9.55 11.94
C VAL A 325 22.66 10.84 12.50
N GLU A 326 22.80 10.91 13.82
CA GLU A 326 23.44 12.02 14.54
C GLU A 326 24.48 11.45 15.50
N THR A 327 25.66 12.08 15.60
CA THR A 327 26.74 11.64 16.50
C THR A 327 26.86 12.56 17.71
N PHE A 328 27.17 11.98 18.88
CA PHE A 328 27.22 12.74 20.13
C PHE A 328 28.22 12.17 21.14
N ARG A 329 28.56 12.98 22.16
CA ARG A 329 29.29 12.54 23.36
C ARG A 329 28.53 12.93 24.62
N VAL A 330 28.49 12.03 25.61
CA VAL A 330 27.76 12.29 26.86
C VAL A 330 28.37 13.42 27.69
N ASN A 331 29.69 13.61 27.62
CA ASN A 331 30.38 14.68 28.34
C ASN A 331 29.99 16.10 27.89
N GLN A 332 29.24 16.24 26.78
CA GLN A 332 28.61 17.49 26.38
C GLN A 332 27.46 17.90 27.31
N PHE A 333 27.00 17.00 28.19
CA PHE A 333 25.89 17.24 29.11
C PHE A 333 26.30 17.06 30.58
N PRO A 334 27.17 17.93 31.13
CA PRO A 334 27.85 17.74 32.42
C PRO A 334 26.93 17.69 33.64
N LYS A 335 25.67 18.13 33.51
CA LYS A 335 24.66 18.09 34.58
C LYS A 335 23.81 16.83 34.58
N THR A 336 23.94 15.99 33.55
CA THR A 336 23.00 14.90 33.30
C THR A 336 23.35 13.69 34.14
N THR A 337 22.45 13.28 35.01
CA THR A 337 22.53 11.96 35.61
C THR A 337 22.25 10.91 34.53
N LEU A 338 23.23 10.03 34.28
CA LEU A 338 23.12 8.94 33.30
C LEU A 338 21.86 8.07 33.50
N ALA A 339 21.29 8.04 34.71
CA ALA A 339 20.13 7.24 35.06
C ALA A 339 18.82 7.61 34.35
N ASN A 340 18.72 8.80 33.72
CA ASN A 340 17.50 9.26 33.06
C ASN A 340 17.79 9.91 31.69
N LEU A 341 18.75 9.37 30.94
CA LEU A 341 19.08 9.94 29.63
C LEU A 341 18.06 9.48 28.58
N TYR A 342 17.37 10.44 27.97
CA TYR A 342 16.43 10.22 26.89
C TYR A 342 16.96 10.75 25.57
N LEU A 343 16.76 9.97 24.52
CA LEU A 343 16.86 10.41 23.13
C LEU A 343 15.47 10.77 22.63
N ASN A 344 15.27 12.05 22.34
CA ASN A 344 14.02 12.60 21.86
C ASN A 344 14.16 12.98 20.39
N VAL A 345 13.25 12.49 19.56
CA VAL A 345 13.18 12.79 18.13
C VAL A 345 12.08 13.81 17.91
N PHE A 346 12.39 14.89 17.18
CA PHE A 346 11.46 15.95 16.86
C PHE A 346 11.32 16.14 15.36
N ILE A 347 10.09 16.39 14.93
CA ILE A 347 9.75 16.88 13.59
C ILE A 347 9.29 18.32 13.75
N HIS A 348 9.81 19.22 12.92
CA HIS A 348 9.48 20.64 12.95
C HIS A 348 8.32 20.93 12.02
N ASP A 349 7.22 21.39 12.61
CA ASP A 349 6.02 21.87 11.93
C ASP A 349 6.06 23.41 11.98
N ASP A 350 6.52 24.05 10.91
CA ASP A 350 6.77 25.50 10.82
C ASP A 350 7.69 26.03 11.95
N LYS A 351 7.09 26.68 12.95
CA LYS A 351 7.78 27.25 14.13
C LYS A 351 7.73 26.36 15.37
N LYS A 352 7.06 25.20 15.30
CA LYS A 352 6.85 24.31 16.45
C LYS A 352 7.60 22.99 16.26
N ALA A 353 8.47 22.66 17.20
CA ALA A 353 9.08 21.33 17.28
C ALA A 353 8.11 20.38 18.01
N ARG A 354 7.77 19.26 17.36
CA ARG A 354 6.90 18.24 17.95
C ARG A 354 7.69 16.97 18.19
N CYS A 355 7.74 16.52 19.45
CA CYS A 355 8.39 15.26 19.79
C CYS A 355 7.55 14.10 19.25
N VAL A 356 8.16 13.27 18.40
CA VAL A 356 7.51 12.12 17.75
C VAL A 356 7.96 10.79 18.31
N ALA A 357 9.12 10.74 18.96
CA ALA A 357 9.60 9.56 19.66
C ALA A 357 10.47 9.96 20.86
N THR A 358 10.39 9.16 21.92
CA THR A 358 11.28 9.26 23.08
C THR A 358 11.79 7.86 23.38
N HIS A 359 13.10 7.68 23.41
CA HIS A 359 13.75 6.43 23.78
C HIS A 359 14.60 6.65 25.03
N GLN A 360 14.34 5.86 26.06
CA GLN A 360 15.16 5.85 27.26
C GLN A 360 16.42 5.04 26.97
N ILE A 361 17.58 5.68 27.09
CA ILE A 361 18.87 5.03 26.81
C ILE A 361 19.32 4.18 28.01
N GLN A 362 18.99 4.62 29.23
CA GLN A 362 19.39 4.00 30.48
C GLN A 362 18.30 4.10 31.54
#